data_AF-A0A349X4U9-F1
#
_entry.id   AF-A0A349X4U9-F1
#
_cell.length_a   1.000
_cell.length_b   1.000
_cell.length_c   1.000
_cell.angle_alpha   90.00
_cell.angle_beta   90.00
_cell.angle_gamma   90.00
#
_symmetry.space_group_name_H-M   'P 1'
#
loop_
_entity.id
_entity.type
_entity.pdbx_description
1 polymer ?
#
loop_
_entity_poly.entity_id
_entity_poly.type
_entity_poly.pdbx_seq_one_letter_code
_entity_poly.pdbx_strand_id
1 'polypeptide(L)'
;MKLAKILRWQPQTQQYGYAIGALALGFFSMLVLVYGIFFATGTLVTGFDPLSTVIGLQFVPLLIAIAIIGIYGWRRTGRHRPSAVIVGLLVTLYVVAGTATQVT
;
A
#
# COMPACT_ATOMS: atom_id res chain seq x y z
N MET A 1 -23.66 -14.64 -5.09
CA MET A 1 -24.21 -13.42 -5.73
C MET A 1 -24.66 -12.31 -4.76
N LYS A 2 -25.06 -12.60 -3.51
CA LYS A 2 -25.51 -11.58 -2.54
C LYS A 2 -24.41 -10.64 -2.02
N LEU A 3 -23.16 -11.10 -1.92
CA LEU A 3 -22.02 -10.32 -1.41
C LEU A 3 -21.67 -9.10 -2.30
N ALA A 4 -21.76 -9.27 -3.63
CA ALA A 4 -21.50 -8.20 -4.59
C ALA A 4 -22.56 -7.08 -4.52
N LYS A 5 -23.77 -7.39 -4.08
CA LYS A 5 -24.83 -6.39 -3.84
C LYS A 5 -24.54 -5.58 -2.58
N ILE A 6 -24.06 -6.22 -1.50
CA ILE A 6 -23.73 -5.56 -0.23
C ILE A 6 -22.58 -4.57 -0.39
N LEU A 7 -21.50 -4.98 -1.06
CA LEU A 7 -20.36 -4.10 -1.37
C LEU A 7 -20.79 -2.85 -2.15
N ARG A 8 -21.76 -2.98 -3.06
CA ARG A 8 -22.23 -1.89 -3.93
C ARG A 8 -23.07 -0.83 -3.20
N TRP A 9 -23.59 -1.14 -2.00
CA TRP A 9 -24.42 -0.25 -1.18
C TRP A 9 -23.68 0.39 0.02
N GLN A 10 -22.38 0.13 0.18
CA GLN A 10 -21.60 0.79 1.22
C GLN A 10 -21.34 2.27 0.90
N PRO A 11 -21.38 3.17 1.90
CA PRO A 11 -21.05 4.57 1.70
C PRO A 11 -19.60 4.69 1.19
N GLN A 12 -19.36 5.68 0.33
CA GLN A 12 -18.12 5.80 -0.43
C GLN A 12 -16.88 5.74 0.47
N THR A 13 -16.93 6.45 1.60
CA THR A 13 -15.87 6.53 2.61
C THR A 13 -15.49 5.17 3.19
N GLN A 14 -16.46 4.28 3.41
CA GLN A 14 -16.20 2.95 3.95
C GLN A 14 -15.45 2.07 2.95
N GLN A 15 -15.78 2.13 1.66
CA GLN A 15 -15.07 1.35 0.64
C GLN A 15 -13.59 1.73 0.54
N TYR A 16 -13.27 3.03 0.55
CA TYR A 16 -11.88 3.50 0.57
C TYR A 16 -11.18 3.08 1.86
N GLY A 17 -11.84 3.22 3.01
CA GLY A 17 -11.29 2.81 4.31
C GLY A 17 -10.93 1.32 4.36
N TYR A 18 -11.83 0.44 3.91
CA TYR A 18 -11.56 -1.01 3.86
C TYR A 18 -10.42 -1.35 2.89
N ALA A 19 -10.35 -0.70 1.73
CA ALA A 19 -9.28 -0.94 0.76
C ALA A 19 -7.91 -0.49 1.28
N ILE A 20 -7.85 0.69 1.89
CA ILE A 20 -6.63 1.22 2.52
C ILE A 20 -6.20 0.30 3.67
N GLY A 21 -7.14 -0.08 4.55
CA GLY A 21 -6.86 -1.01 5.64
C GLY A 21 -6.34 -2.36 5.14
N ALA A 22 -6.99 -2.93 4.13
CA ALA A 22 -6.58 -4.22 3.57
C ALA A 22 -5.16 -4.21 2.97
N LEU A 23 -4.75 -3.10 2.36
CA LEU A 23 -3.45 -3.00 1.68
C LEU A 23 -2.33 -2.49 2.59
N ALA A 24 -2.59 -1.49 3.44
CA ALA A 24 -1.56 -0.78 4.18
C ALA A 24 -1.40 -1.23 5.64
N LEU A 25 -2.45 -1.79 6.28
CA LEU A 25 -2.45 -2.00 7.74
C LEU A 25 -1.35 -2.98 8.18
N GLY A 26 -1.21 -4.14 7.53
CA GLY A 26 -0.21 -5.13 7.92
C GLY A 26 1.22 -4.57 7.85
N PHE A 27 1.55 -3.86 6.77
CA PHE A 27 2.86 -3.27 6.57
C PHE A 27 3.12 -2.08 7.52
N PHE A 28 2.11 -1.23 7.72
CA PHE A 28 2.17 -0.14 8.69
C PHE A 28 2.38 -0.64 10.12
N SER A 29 1.64 -1.67 10.55
CA SER A 29 1.77 -2.27 11.88
C SER A 29 3.16 -2.86 12.11
N MET A 30 3.73 -3.54 11.10
CA MET A 30 5.11 -4.00 11.15
C MET A 30 6.08 -2.84 11.37
N LEU A 31 5.98 -1.76 10.59
CA LEU A 31 6.86 -0.60 10.72
C LEU A 31 6.74 0.07 12.09
N VAL A 32 5.52 0.24 12.61
CA VAL A 32 5.28 0.79 13.95
C VAL A 32 5.97 -0.06 15.02
N LEU A 33 5.93 -1.38 14.88
CA LEU A 33 6.62 -2.28 15.82
C LEU A 33 8.14 -2.15 15.72
N VAL A 34 8.70 -2.15 14.50
CA VAL A 34 10.15 -2.02 14.28
C VAL A 34 10.67 -0.68 14.82
N TYR A 35 10.04 0.42 14.45
CA TYR A 35 10.42 1.75 14.93
C TYR A 35 10.13 1.93 16.42
N GLY A 36 9.02 1.38 16.93
CA GLY A 36 8.67 1.45 18.35
C GLY A 36 9.72 0.80 19.22
N ILE A 37 10.22 -0.37 18.83
CA ILE A 37 11.28 -1.05 19.59
C ILE A 37 12.63 -0.34 19.38
N PHE A 38 12.91 0.18 18.18
CA PHE A 38 14.10 1.01 17.95
C PHE A 38 14.17 2.21 18.90
N PHE A 39 13.07 2.93 19.11
CA PHE A 39 13.03 4.04 20.06
C PHE A 39 13.19 3.59 21.52
N ALA A 40 12.81 2.35 21.86
CA ALA A 40 12.94 1.82 23.22
C ALA A 40 14.33 1.24 23.53
N THR A 41 15.01 0.65 22.53
CA THR A 41 16.25 -0.12 22.71
C THR A 41 17.48 0.52 22.08
N GLY A 42 17.29 1.50 21.18
CA GLY A 42 18.37 2.12 20.40
C GLY A 42 18.88 1.27 19.24
N THR A 43 18.32 0.07 19.01
CA THR A 43 18.74 -0.85 17.95
C THR A 43 17.56 -1.34 17.13
N LEU A 44 17.77 -1.62 15.84
CA LEU A 44 16.75 -2.23 15.01
C LEU A 44 16.60 -3.70 15.42
N VAL A 45 15.36 -4.12 15.72
CA VAL A 45 15.03 -5.49 16.15
C VAL A 45 15.24 -6.53 15.07
N THR A 46 14.92 -6.12 13.85
CA THR A 46 15.11 -6.92 12.67
C THR A 46 16.56 -6.78 12.24
N GLY A 47 17.25 -7.86 11.91
CA GLY A 47 18.58 -7.82 11.26
C GLY A 47 18.57 -7.18 9.86
N PHE A 48 17.61 -6.30 9.58
CA PHE A 48 17.56 -5.45 8.40
C PHE A 48 18.55 -4.31 8.55
N ASP A 49 19.22 -3.99 7.45
CA ASP A 49 20.00 -2.77 7.38
C ASP A 49 19.09 -1.54 7.57
N PRO A 50 19.57 -0.47 8.23
CA PRO A 50 18.79 0.74 8.45
C PRO A 50 18.22 1.33 7.15
N LEU A 51 18.95 1.19 6.05
CA LEU A 51 18.54 1.65 4.72
C LEU A 51 17.21 1.00 4.28
N SER A 52 17.08 -0.32 4.41
CA SER A 52 15.87 -1.04 4.02
C SER A 52 14.66 -0.63 4.84
N THR A 53 14.87 -0.26 6.11
CA THR A 53 13.79 0.16 7.00
C THR A 53 13.29 1.57 6.65
N VAL A 54 14.20 2.49 6.32
CA VAL A 54 13.83 3.84 5.83
C VAL A 54 13.12 3.76 4.48
N ILE A 55 13.61 2.91 3.56
CA ILE A 55 12.93 2.58 2.30
C ILE A 55 11.59 1.87 2.57
N GLY A 56 11.42 1.22 3.71
CA GLY A 56 10.13 0.69 4.15
C GLY A 56 9.06 1.79 4.23
N LEU A 57 9.38 2.94 4.82
CA LEU A 57 8.39 4.00 5.08
C LEU A 57 7.65 4.49 3.84
N GLN A 58 8.30 4.53 2.67
CA GLN A 58 7.68 4.96 1.40
C GLN A 58 6.63 3.97 0.87
N PHE A 59 6.62 2.71 1.30
CA PHE A 59 5.60 1.74 0.88
C PHE A 59 4.24 2.02 1.50
N VAL A 60 4.16 2.63 2.69
CA VAL A 60 2.88 2.99 3.32
C VAL A 60 2.07 3.97 2.45
N PRO A 61 2.60 5.16 2.06
CA PRO A 61 1.87 6.06 1.18
C PRO A 61 1.64 5.46 -0.21
N LEU A 62 2.54 4.61 -0.72
CA LEU A 62 2.33 3.89 -1.99
C LEU A 62 1.10 2.97 -1.91
N LEU A 63 1.00 2.15 -0.86
CA LEU A 63 -0.10 1.21 -0.63
C LEU A 63 -1.45 1.95 -0.48
N ILE A 64 -1.43 3.11 0.20
CA ILE A 64 -2.60 3.99 0.31
C ILE A 64 -2.99 4.54 -1.07
N ALA A 65 -2.04 5.04 -1.86
CA ALA A 65 -2.30 5.60 -3.18
C ALA A 65 -2.90 4.56 -4.14
N ILE A 66 -2.34 3.35 -4.19
CA ILE A 66 -2.88 2.29 -5.06
C ILE A 66 -4.26 1.81 -4.60
N ALA A 67 -4.55 1.81 -3.30
CA ALA A 67 -5.89 1.50 -2.78
C ALA A 67 -6.92 2.52 -3.30
N ILE A 68 -6.57 3.81 -3.23
CA ILE A 68 -7.43 4.90 -3.70
C ILE A 68 -7.66 4.80 -5.20
N ILE A 69 -6.60 4.64 -5.99
CA ILE A 69 -6.68 4.54 -7.46
C ILE A 69 -7.49 3.29 -7.87
N GLY A 70 -7.27 2.17 -7.20
CA GLY A 70 -7.97 0.91 -7.43
C GLY A 70 -9.48 1.05 -7.24
N ILE A 71 -9.92 1.62 -6.12
CA ILE A 71 -11.34 1.85 -5.81
C ILE A 71 -11.92 2.95 -6.71
N TYR A 72 -11.19 4.03 -6.96
CA TYR A 72 -11.63 5.09 -7.87
C TYR A 72 -11.95 4.54 -9.27
N GLY A 73 -11.03 3.77 -9.85
CA GLY A 73 -11.23 3.16 -11.16
C GLY A 73 -12.36 2.13 -11.17
N TRP A 74 -12.50 1.32 -10.11
CA TRP A 74 -13.61 0.37 -9.98
C TRP A 74 -14.97 1.07 -9.92
N ARG A 75 -15.08 2.18 -9.18
CA ARG A 75 -16.33 2.96 -9.07
C ARG A 75 -16.73 3.63 -10.38
N ARG A 76 -15.77 4.06 -11.19
CA ARG A 76 -16.01 4.70 -12.49
C ARG A 76 -16.42 3.70 -13.58
N THR A 77 -15.84 2.52 -13.57
CA THR A 77 -16.01 1.53 -14.67
C THR A 77 -16.96 0.39 -14.32
N GLY A 78 -17.29 0.19 -13.04
CA GLY A 78 -18.07 -0.96 -12.56
C GLY A 78 -17.33 -2.30 -12.67
N ARG A 79 -16.06 -2.31 -13.09
CA ARG A 79 -15.23 -3.51 -13.30
C ARG A 79 -13.85 -3.30 -12.66
N HIS A 80 -13.30 -4.34 -12.02
CA HIS A 80 -12.00 -4.26 -11.35
C HIS A 80 -10.80 -4.39 -12.31
N ARG A 81 -11.01 -4.97 -13.49
CA ARG A 81 -9.95 -5.21 -14.50
C ARG A 81 -9.20 -3.94 -14.93
N PRO A 82 -9.87 -2.84 -15.35
CA PRO A 82 -9.16 -1.66 -15.82
C PRO A 82 -8.32 -0.99 -14.72
N SER A 83 -8.84 -0.91 -13.49
CA SER A 83 -8.08 -0.33 -12.38
C SER A 83 -6.92 -1.22 -11.94
N ALA A 84 -7.06 -2.54 -12.00
CA ALA A 84 -5.98 -3.48 -11.72
C ALA A 84 -4.80 -3.32 -12.70
N VAL A 85 -5.06 -3.09 -14.00
CA VAL A 85 -4.00 -2.83 -14.99
C VAL A 85 -3.26 -1.53 -14.68
N ILE A 86 -3.99 -0.46 -14.34
CA ILE A 86 -3.38 0.83 -13.98
C ILE A 86 -2.53 0.69 -12.72
N VAL A 87 -3.07 0.07 -11.68
CA VAL A 87 -2.33 -0.15 -10.42
C VAL A 87 -1.09 -1.03 -10.66
N GLY A 88 -1.22 -2.11 -11.42
CA GLY A 88 -0.08 -2.97 -11.75
C GLY A 88 1.02 -2.22 -12.50
N LEU A 89 0.64 -1.40 -13.48
CA LEU A 89 1.59 -0.56 -14.23
C LEU A 89 2.28 0.46 -13.31
N LEU A 90 1.54 1.15 -12.44
CA LEU A 90 2.12 2.11 -11.49
C LEU A 90 3.11 1.45 -10.51
N VAL A 91 2.75 0.29 -9.96
CA VAL A 91 3.64 -0.47 -9.09
C VAL A 91 4.89 -0.93 -9.85
N THR A 92 4.73 -1.37 -11.09
CA THR A 92 5.86 -1.78 -11.95
C THR A 92 6.81 -0.61 -12.18
N LEU A 93 6.30 0.56 -12.58
CA LEU A 93 7.11 1.76 -12.78
C LEU A 93 7.82 2.18 -11.48
N TYR A 94 7.12 2.13 -10.35
CA TYR A 94 7.70 2.46 -9.05
C TYR A 94 8.87 1.54 -8.69
N VAL A 95 8.69 0.23 -8.85
CA VAL A 95 9.74 -0.75 -8.56
C VAL A 95 10.93 -0.56 -9.50
N VAL A 96 10.69 -0.38 -10.80
CA VAL A 96 11.75 -0.14 -11.79
C VAL A 96 12.53 1.14 -11.46
N ALA A 97 11.84 2.23 -11.13
CA ALA A 97 12.48 3.47 -10.71
C ALA A 97 13.30 3.29 -9.41
N GLY A 98 12.80 2.48 -8.46
CA GLY A 98 13.51 2.14 -7.24
C GLY A 98 14.78 1.30 -7.45
N THR A 99 14.90 0.61 -8.58
CA THR A 99 16.12 -0.13 -8.97
C THR A 99 17.12 0.70 -9.78
N ALA A 100 16.79 1.94 -10.14
CA ALA A 100 17.70 2.82 -10.87
C ALA A 100 18.83 3.29 -9.94
N THR A 101 19.91 2.50 -9.86
CA THR A 101 21.16 2.92 -9.24
C THR A 101 21.87 3.90 -10.16
N GLN A 102 22.12 5.13 -9.69
CA GLN A 102 23.07 6.01 -10.37
C GLN A 102 24.46 5.38 -10.27
N VAL A 103 24.97 4.86 -11.39
CA VAL A 103 26.40 4.58 -11.55
C VAL A 103 26.99 5.91 -12.03
N THR A 104 27.73 6.58 -11.13
CA THR A 104 28.54 7.76 -11.49
C THR A 104 29.99 7.33 -11.62
#